data_AF-A0A7S4B2W8-F1
#
_entry.id   AF-A0A7S4B2W8-F1
#
_cell.length_a   1.000
_cell.length_b   1.000
_cell.length_c   1.000
_cell.angle_alpha   90.00
_cell.angle_beta   90.00
_cell.angle_gamma   90.00
#
_symmetry.space_group_name_H-M   'P 1'
#
loop_
_entity.id
_entity.type
_entity.pdbx_description
1 polymer ?
#
loop_
_entity_poly.entity_id
_entity_poly.type
_entity_poly.pdbx_seq_one_letter_code
_entity_poly.pdbx_strand_id
1 'polypeptide(L)'
;MVQEDLILLRASDGGDYRAVAASVCFSFGDLPKRIGDAHSMAQLHAKVDNYDRDLSNPVSRMMAALKHTKPIWRTNWGLSFCGSLHPTPDRYALNLEKRRRVFPNAAETMWDGVDGCVRRIQEHGCGQAMFVKTEYQTLRRLYRNPDYVLFTVRTHVDPLSKLQGLPRAAALLADNLRLASQIDFRKYKGIDDPRILRLLLEYLQTIQADSA
;
A
#
# COMPACT_ATOMS: atom_id res chain seq x y z
N MET A 1 -22.44 -9.67 -2.82
CA MET A 1 -20.96 -9.79 -2.82
C MET A 1 -20.38 -8.39 -2.78
N VAL A 2 -19.24 -8.19 -2.13
CA VAL A 2 -18.55 -6.88 -1.98
C VAL A 2 -17.21 -6.90 -2.73
N GLN A 3 -16.63 -5.74 -3.00
CA GLN A 3 -15.40 -5.62 -3.79
C GLN A 3 -14.14 -5.34 -2.94
N GLU A 4 -14.32 -5.15 -1.64
CA GLU A 4 -13.30 -4.87 -0.65
C GLU A 4 -12.68 -6.15 -0.11
N ASP A 5 -11.40 -6.07 0.25
CA ASP A 5 -10.84 -7.00 1.21
C ASP A 5 -11.40 -6.68 2.60
N LEU A 6 -11.69 -7.73 3.37
CA LEU A 6 -12.33 -7.65 4.68
C LEU A 6 -11.40 -8.24 5.73
N ILE A 7 -11.15 -7.49 6.79
CA ILE A 7 -10.37 -7.92 7.95
C ILE A 7 -11.19 -7.67 9.21
N LEU A 8 -11.38 -8.71 10.01
CA LEU A 8 -12.05 -8.63 11.28
C LEU A 8 -11.01 -8.52 12.39
N LEU A 9 -11.00 -7.37 13.05
CA LEU A 9 -10.14 -7.09 14.20
C LEU A 9 -10.92 -7.33 15.48
N ARG A 10 -10.32 -8.01 16.46
CA ARG A 10 -10.86 -8.19 17.81
C ARG A 10 -9.99 -7.41 18.79
N ALA A 11 -10.61 -6.67 19.71
CA ALA A 11 -9.88 -6.08 20.83
C ALA A 11 -9.23 -7.18 21.68
N SER A 12 -7.99 -6.99 22.10
CA SER A 12 -7.30 -7.86 23.06
C SER A 12 -7.14 -7.16 24.41
N ASP A 13 -6.77 -7.93 25.42
CA ASP A 13 -6.41 -7.40 26.74
C ASP A 13 -5.32 -6.33 26.59
N GLY A 14 -5.46 -5.21 27.32
CA GLY A 14 -4.54 -4.07 27.25
C GLY A 14 -4.83 -3.02 26.17
N GLY A 15 -5.93 -3.15 25.41
CA GLY A 15 -6.39 -2.11 24.47
C GLY A 15 -5.80 -2.18 23.06
N ASP A 16 -5.07 -3.26 22.76
CA ASP A 16 -4.60 -3.58 21.41
C ASP A 16 -5.68 -4.31 20.58
N TYR A 17 -5.43 -4.53 19.29
CA TYR A 17 -6.32 -5.24 18.38
C TYR A 17 -5.57 -6.37 17.66
N ARG A 18 -6.31 -7.40 17.26
CA ARG A 18 -5.75 -8.56 16.54
C ARG A 18 -6.65 -8.93 15.38
N ALA A 19 -6.07 -9.23 14.23
CA ALA A 19 -6.82 -9.76 13.10
C ALA A 19 -7.17 -11.23 13.37
N VAL A 20 -8.45 -11.54 13.50
CA VAL A 20 -8.94 -12.89 13.85
C VAL A 20 -9.59 -13.62 12.67
N ALA A 21 -10.02 -12.89 11.66
CA ALA A 21 -10.54 -13.43 10.41
C ALA A 21 -10.29 -12.43 9.29
N ALA A 22 -10.13 -12.92 8.06
CA ALA A 22 -10.06 -12.05 6.90
C ALA A 22 -10.43 -12.78 5.60
N SER A 23 -10.84 -11.99 4.62
CA SER A 23 -10.90 -12.35 3.20
C SER A 23 -10.08 -11.29 2.46
N VAL A 24 -8.88 -11.66 2.03
CA VAL A 24 -7.91 -10.73 1.42
C VAL A 24 -7.45 -11.31 0.10
N CYS A 25 -7.80 -10.63 -0.98
CA CYS A 25 -7.49 -11.01 -2.35
C CYS A 25 -6.47 -10.07 -3.00
N PHE A 26 -6.40 -8.79 -2.59
CA PHE A 26 -5.72 -7.75 -3.40
C PHE A 26 -4.75 -6.84 -2.64
N SER A 27 -5.04 -6.52 -1.38
CA SER A 27 -4.38 -5.46 -0.61
C SER A 27 -3.02 -5.88 -0.08
N PHE A 28 -2.90 -7.09 0.48
CA PHE A 28 -1.64 -7.65 0.96
C PHE A 28 -1.62 -9.19 0.92
N GLY A 29 -0.42 -9.77 0.92
CA GLY A 29 -0.21 -11.22 0.95
C GLY A 29 0.24 -11.76 2.31
N ASP A 30 0.49 -13.07 2.34
CA ASP A 30 1.01 -13.82 3.50
C ASP A 30 0.07 -13.76 4.72
N LEU A 31 -1.22 -13.98 4.45
CA LEU A 31 -2.29 -13.88 5.45
C LEU A 31 -2.05 -14.73 6.71
N PRO A 32 -1.50 -15.96 6.63
CA PRO A 32 -1.19 -16.76 7.82
C PRO A 32 -0.21 -16.09 8.79
N LYS A 33 0.67 -15.19 8.31
CA LYS A 33 1.59 -14.42 9.17
C LYS A 33 0.97 -13.12 9.70
N ARG A 34 -0.32 -12.92 9.46
CA ARG A 34 -1.04 -11.67 9.76
C ARG A 34 -2.33 -11.88 10.53
N ILE A 35 -2.82 -13.12 10.63
CA ILE A 35 -4.02 -13.50 11.35
C ILE A 35 -3.66 -14.36 12.55
N GLY A 36 -4.38 -14.16 13.65
CA GLY A 36 -4.33 -14.99 14.84
C GLY A 36 -3.78 -14.23 16.04
N ASP A 37 -3.79 -14.93 17.18
CA ASP A 37 -3.44 -14.34 18.48
C ASP A 37 -1.94 -14.05 18.65
N ALA A 38 -1.11 -14.56 17.75
CA ALA A 38 0.34 -14.34 17.75
C ALA A 38 0.77 -12.99 17.13
N HIS A 39 -0.17 -12.20 16.59
CA HIS A 39 0.15 -10.99 15.82
C HIS A 39 -0.58 -9.77 16.36
N SER A 40 0.11 -8.99 17.21
CA SER A 40 -0.37 -7.69 17.69
C SER A 40 -0.37 -6.64 16.58
N MET A 41 -1.16 -5.56 16.72
CA MET A 41 -1.11 -4.47 15.73
C MET A 41 0.29 -3.85 15.68
N ALA A 42 0.98 -3.72 16.82
CA ALA A 42 2.36 -3.24 16.86
C ALA A 42 3.31 -4.15 16.05
N GLN A 43 3.21 -5.48 16.20
CA GLN A 43 4.02 -6.43 15.43
C GLN A 43 3.72 -6.39 13.93
N LEU A 44 2.45 -6.23 13.55
CA LEU A 44 2.05 -6.10 12.14
C LEU A 44 2.56 -4.80 11.50
N HIS A 45 2.76 -3.76 12.31
CA HIS A 45 3.27 -2.45 11.89
C HIS A 45 4.76 -2.23 12.22
N ALA A 46 5.48 -3.25 12.70
CA ALA A 46 6.91 -3.14 13.01
C ALA A 46 7.80 -2.74 11.81
N LYS A 47 7.28 -2.88 10.58
CA LYS A 47 7.94 -2.43 9.33
C LYS A 47 7.66 -0.97 8.97
N VAL A 48 6.82 -0.29 9.75
CA VAL A 48 6.53 1.13 9.63
C VAL A 48 7.45 1.83 10.62
N ASP A 49 8.40 2.61 10.11
CA ASP A 49 9.41 3.26 10.95
C ASP A 49 8.77 4.14 12.02
N ASN A 50 9.33 4.06 13.23
CA ASN A 50 8.89 4.81 14.40
C ASN A 50 7.40 4.63 14.76
N TYR A 51 6.72 3.58 14.29
CA TYR A 51 5.30 3.34 14.60
C TYR A 51 5.04 3.35 16.10
N ASP A 52 5.86 2.64 16.87
CA ASP A 52 5.69 2.53 18.32
C ASP A 52 5.82 3.89 19.02
N ARG A 53 6.70 4.76 18.54
CA ARG A 53 6.93 6.10 19.11
C ARG A 53 5.83 7.09 18.71
N ASP A 54 5.49 7.11 17.42
CA ASP A 54 4.76 8.24 16.84
C ASP A 54 3.28 7.91 16.58
N LEU A 55 2.93 6.65 16.34
CA LEU A 55 1.62 6.26 15.82
C LEU A 55 0.84 5.29 16.73
N SER A 56 1.52 4.49 17.55
CA SER A 56 0.86 3.48 18.40
C SER A 56 -0.19 4.11 19.31
N ASN A 57 0.17 5.13 20.09
CA ASN A 57 -0.75 5.80 21.02
C ASN A 57 -1.94 6.50 20.32
N PRO A 58 -1.72 7.35 19.29
CA PRO A 58 -2.83 7.96 18.55
C PRO A 58 -3.78 6.93 17.92
N VAL A 59 -3.24 5.87 17.29
CA VAL A 59 -4.04 4.81 16.66
C VAL A 59 -4.84 4.06 17.70
N SER A 60 -4.24 3.66 18.81
CA SER A 60 -4.95 2.94 19.89
C SER A 60 -6.10 3.77 20.47
N ARG A 61 -5.89 5.07 20.71
CA ARG A 61 -6.96 5.98 21.16
C ARG A 61 -8.08 6.10 20.12
N MET A 62 -7.73 6.26 18.85
CA MET A 62 -8.71 6.31 17.76
C MET A 62 -9.52 5.01 17.68
N MET A 63 -8.87 3.85 17.77
CA MET A 63 -9.54 2.55 17.77
C MET A 63 -10.49 2.42 18.98
N ALA A 64 -10.04 2.78 20.17
CA ALA A 64 -10.85 2.76 21.38
C ALA A 64 -12.10 3.67 21.30
N ALA A 65 -11.97 4.85 20.65
CA ALA A 65 -13.07 5.79 20.48
C ALA A 65 -14.05 5.43 19.35
N LEU A 66 -13.73 4.43 18.52
CA LEU A 66 -14.52 4.06 17.34
C LEU A 66 -15.93 3.57 17.73
N LYS A 67 -16.97 4.13 17.10
CA LYS A 67 -18.37 3.77 17.34
C LYS A 67 -18.99 3.17 16.07
N HIS A 68 -19.96 2.27 16.23
CA HIS A 68 -20.66 1.67 15.08
C HIS A 68 -21.44 2.69 14.23
N THR A 69 -21.81 3.83 14.82
CA THR A 69 -22.48 4.97 14.17
C THR A 69 -21.52 5.99 13.57
N LYS A 70 -20.22 5.93 13.92
CA LYS A 70 -19.20 6.88 13.48
C LYS A 70 -18.00 6.11 12.90
N PRO A 71 -18.15 5.49 11.71
CA PRO A 71 -17.01 4.86 11.04
C PRO A 71 -15.97 5.92 10.67
N ILE A 72 -14.71 5.51 10.65
CA ILE A 72 -13.60 6.33 10.18
C ILE A 72 -13.14 5.77 8.85
N TRP A 73 -12.70 6.66 7.96
CA TRP A 73 -12.07 6.27 6.71
C TRP A 73 -10.74 7.02 6.54
N ARG A 74 -9.87 6.43 5.73
CA ARG A 74 -8.61 7.04 5.28
C ARG A 74 -8.24 6.53 3.90
N THR A 75 -7.31 7.21 3.26
CA THR A 75 -6.66 6.72 2.04
C THR A 75 -5.25 6.23 2.33
N ASN A 76 -4.85 5.16 1.67
CA ASN A 76 -3.46 4.79 1.52
C ASN A 76 -3.13 4.71 0.02
N TRP A 77 -1.84 4.77 -0.32
CA TRP A 77 -1.40 4.68 -1.71
C TRP A 77 -0.07 3.95 -1.82
N GLY A 78 0.26 3.47 -3.01
CA GLY A 78 1.55 2.88 -3.34
C GLY A 78 1.75 2.84 -4.84
N LEU A 79 2.94 2.44 -5.27
CA LEU A 79 3.25 2.27 -6.68
C LEU A 79 3.29 0.80 -7.06
N SER A 80 2.98 0.53 -8.32
CA SER A 80 3.03 -0.79 -8.91
C SER A 80 3.53 -0.73 -10.34
N PHE A 81 4.07 -1.84 -10.82
CA PHE A 81 4.48 -2.04 -12.21
C PHE A 81 3.47 -2.88 -13.02
N CYS A 82 2.32 -3.19 -12.42
CA CYS A 82 1.26 -3.97 -13.05
C CYS A 82 -0.11 -3.38 -12.72
N GLY A 83 -1.01 -3.36 -13.72
CA GLY A 83 -2.40 -2.94 -13.54
C GLY A 83 -3.30 -3.99 -12.87
N SER A 84 -2.79 -5.19 -12.62
CA SER A 84 -3.55 -6.26 -11.99
C SER A 84 -3.71 -6.05 -10.49
N LEU A 85 -4.92 -6.33 -9.99
CA LEU A 85 -5.16 -6.42 -8.55
C LEU A 85 -4.56 -7.68 -7.93
N HIS A 86 -4.31 -8.73 -8.73
CA HIS A 86 -3.70 -9.95 -8.26
C HIS A 86 -2.24 -9.73 -7.85
N PRO A 87 -1.75 -10.40 -6.81
CA PRO A 87 -0.34 -10.35 -6.45
C PRO A 87 0.49 -11.11 -7.49
N THR A 88 1.10 -10.38 -8.43
CA THR A 88 2.04 -10.93 -9.42
C THR A 88 3.50 -10.60 -9.05
N PRO A 89 4.49 -11.39 -9.52
CA PRO A 89 5.91 -11.14 -9.24
C PRO A 89 6.40 -9.77 -9.68
N ASP A 90 5.85 -9.28 -10.80
CA ASP A 90 6.20 -8.02 -11.43
C ASP A 90 5.38 -6.84 -10.88
N ARG A 91 4.57 -7.05 -9.84
CA ARG A 91 3.72 -5.99 -9.27
C ARG A 91 4.54 -4.92 -8.55
N TYR A 92 5.63 -5.29 -7.89
CA TYR A 92 6.48 -4.40 -7.10
C TYR A 92 7.94 -4.55 -7.52
N ALA A 93 8.76 -3.52 -7.28
CA ALA A 93 10.21 -3.57 -7.43
C ALA A 93 10.85 -4.47 -6.34
N LEU A 94 10.64 -5.78 -6.45
CA LEU A 94 11.26 -6.76 -5.57
C LEU A 94 12.67 -7.03 -6.06
N ASN A 95 13.65 -7.10 -5.15
CA ASN A 95 14.93 -7.71 -5.49
C ASN A 95 14.70 -9.20 -5.89
N LEU A 96 15.59 -9.74 -6.72
CA LEU A 96 15.41 -11.07 -7.31
C LEU A 96 15.33 -12.18 -6.25
N GLU A 97 16.11 -12.07 -5.16
CA GLU A 97 16.06 -13.03 -4.05
C GLU A 97 14.67 -13.07 -3.39
N LYS A 98 14.13 -11.89 -3.04
CA LYS A 98 12.80 -11.75 -2.45
C LYS A 98 11.71 -12.19 -3.42
N ARG A 99 11.86 -11.89 -4.71
CA ARG A 99 10.96 -12.38 -5.76
C ARG A 99 10.91 -13.89 -5.75
N ARG A 100 12.06 -14.58 -5.80
CA ARG A 100 12.15 -16.05 -5.83
C ARG A 100 11.50 -16.68 -4.60
N ARG A 101 11.70 -16.07 -3.43
CA ARG A 101 11.09 -16.53 -2.19
C ARG A 101 9.57 -16.37 -2.16
N VAL A 102 9.04 -15.26 -2.67
CA VAL A 102 7.59 -14.97 -2.62
C VAL A 102 6.84 -15.68 -3.76
N PHE A 103 7.48 -15.85 -4.91
CA PHE A 103 6.90 -16.44 -6.12
C PHE A 103 7.80 -17.55 -6.67
N PRO A 104 7.99 -18.68 -5.95
CA PRO A 104 8.95 -19.72 -6.31
C PRO A 104 8.62 -20.43 -7.63
N ASN A 105 7.35 -20.43 -8.03
CA ASN A 105 6.88 -21.11 -9.23
C ASN A 105 6.73 -20.17 -10.44
N ALA A 106 7.04 -18.88 -10.30
CA ALA A 106 6.91 -17.92 -11.38
C ALA A 106 8.21 -17.85 -12.21
N ALA A 107 8.10 -17.98 -13.52
CA ALA A 107 9.23 -17.86 -14.44
C ALA A 107 9.89 -16.48 -14.34
N GLU A 108 11.22 -16.45 -14.30
CA GLU A 108 11.98 -15.20 -14.34
C GLU A 108 12.02 -14.61 -15.75
N THR A 109 11.81 -13.29 -15.83
CA THR A 109 11.74 -12.51 -17.05
C THR A 109 12.75 -11.36 -16.99
N MET A 110 13.02 -10.76 -18.14
CA MET A 110 13.87 -9.56 -18.24
C MET A 110 13.31 -8.32 -17.52
N TRP A 111 12.06 -8.37 -17.06
CA TRP A 111 11.38 -7.28 -16.37
C TRP A 111 11.45 -7.40 -14.84
N ASP A 112 11.93 -8.53 -14.33
CA ASP A 112 12.03 -8.75 -12.90
C ASP A 112 13.26 -8.06 -12.30
N GLY A 113 13.17 -7.80 -11.00
CA GLY A 113 14.21 -7.05 -10.30
C GLY A 113 14.13 -5.56 -10.58
N VAL A 114 14.96 -4.83 -9.87
CA VAL A 114 15.00 -3.37 -9.95
C VAL A 114 15.47 -2.91 -11.35
N ASP A 115 16.44 -3.60 -11.95
CA ASP A 115 16.93 -3.27 -13.29
C ASP A 115 15.88 -3.55 -14.38
N GLY A 116 15.09 -4.62 -14.23
CA GLY A 116 13.96 -4.90 -15.11
C GLY A 116 12.86 -3.84 -15.01
N CYS A 117 12.58 -3.34 -13.80
CA CYS A 117 11.66 -2.23 -13.57
C CYS A 117 12.14 -0.93 -14.24
N VAL A 118 13.42 -0.59 -14.10
CA VAL A 118 14.03 0.58 -14.77
C VAL A 118 13.93 0.44 -16.29
N ARG A 119 14.27 -0.73 -16.83
CA ARG A 119 14.15 -1.03 -18.26
C ARG A 119 12.72 -0.84 -18.77
N ARG A 120 11.73 -1.35 -18.02
CA ARG A 120 10.30 -1.20 -18.36
C ARG A 120 9.89 0.27 -18.47
N ILE A 121 10.35 1.11 -17.55
CA ILE A 121 10.09 2.57 -17.59
C ILE A 121 10.77 3.21 -18.79
N GLN A 122 12.02 2.85 -19.09
CA GLN A 122 12.77 3.41 -20.21
C GLN A 122 12.17 3.03 -21.57
N GLU A 123 11.68 1.78 -21.69
CA GLU A 123 11.15 1.26 -22.95
C GLU A 123 9.70 1.70 -23.23
N HIS A 124 8.84 1.73 -22.21
CA HIS A 124 7.40 2.01 -22.39
C HIS A 124 6.96 3.38 -21.87
N GLY A 125 7.87 4.12 -21.22
CA GLY A 125 7.55 5.37 -20.55
C GLY A 125 6.88 5.16 -19.19
N CYS A 126 7.14 6.08 -18.25
CA CYS A 126 6.65 5.99 -16.88
C CYS A 126 5.12 5.90 -16.79
N GLY A 127 4.40 6.68 -17.61
CA GLY A 127 2.94 6.72 -17.62
C GLY A 127 2.26 5.37 -17.92
N GLN A 128 2.89 4.50 -18.73
CA GLN A 128 2.35 3.19 -19.10
C GLN A 128 2.98 2.04 -18.30
N ALA A 129 4.26 2.17 -17.95
CA ALA A 129 5.01 1.15 -17.21
C ALA A 129 4.62 1.07 -15.73
N MET A 130 4.07 2.14 -15.17
CA MET A 130 3.76 2.27 -13.74
C MET A 130 2.30 2.62 -13.49
N PHE A 131 1.83 2.17 -12.32
CA PHE A 131 0.47 2.31 -11.85
C PHE A 131 0.47 2.89 -10.45
N VAL A 132 -0.50 3.76 -10.17
CA VAL A 132 -0.81 4.20 -8.81
C VAL A 132 -1.85 3.25 -8.21
N LYS A 133 -1.48 2.62 -7.10
CA LYS A 133 -2.41 1.86 -6.27
C LYS A 133 -2.95 2.79 -5.20
N THR A 134 -4.27 2.93 -5.09
CA THR A 134 -4.93 3.65 -4.00
C THR A 134 -5.80 2.70 -3.19
N GLU A 135 -5.92 2.94 -1.90
CA GLU A 135 -6.73 2.12 -1.00
C GLU A 135 -7.66 3.03 -0.23
N TYR A 136 -8.97 2.88 -0.43
CA TYR A 136 -9.97 3.49 0.43
C TYR A 136 -10.25 2.52 1.56
N GLN A 137 -9.86 2.93 2.77
CA GLN A 137 -9.82 2.09 3.95
C GLN A 137 -10.87 2.57 4.94
N THR A 138 -11.71 1.66 5.45
CA THR A 138 -12.71 2.00 6.47
C THR A 138 -12.54 1.15 7.71
N LEU A 139 -12.80 1.75 8.88
CA LEU A 139 -12.83 1.10 10.18
C LEU A 139 -14.20 1.33 10.80
N ARG A 140 -14.90 0.25 11.14
CA ARG A 140 -16.22 0.33 11.78
C ARG A 140 -16.39 -0.73 12.87
N ARG A 141 -16.70 -0.29 14.09
CA ARG A 141 -17.08 -1.19 15.18
C ARG A 141 -18.41 -1.88 14.86
N LEU A 142 -18.52 -3.18 15.12
CA LEU A 142 -19.76 -3.91 14.87
C LEU A 142 -20.81 -3.60 15.94
N TYR A 143 -22.06 -3.44 15.53
CA TYR A 143 -23.16 -3.08 16.45
C TYR A 143 -23.47 -4.20 17.46
N ARG A 144 -23.67 -5.43 16.98
CA ARG A 144 -24.02 -6.58 17.84
C ARG A 144 -22.83 -7.19 18.57
N ASN A 145 -21.60 -6.93 18.11
CA ASN A 145 -20.37 -7.51 18.64
C ASN A 145 -19.32 -6.41 18.81
N PRO A 146 -19.44 -5.56 19.86
CA PRO A 146 -18.64 -4.35 20.00
C PRO A 146 -17.15 -4.61 20.21
N ASP A 147 -16.74 -5.82 20.60
CA ASP A 147 -15.33 -6.21 20.70
C ASP A 147 -14.65 -6.30 19.33
N TYR A 148 -15.43 -6.23 18.25
CA TYR A 148 -14.93 -6.38 16.89
C TYR A 148 -15.03 -5.09 16.07
N VAL A 149 -14.01 -4.86 15.27
CA VAL A 149 -13.92 -3.80 14.26
C VAL A 149 -13.76 -4.44 12.90
N LEU A 150 -14.65 -4.10 11.97
CA LEU A 150 -14.48 -4.42 10.56
C LEU A 150 -13.56 -3.37 9.93
N PHE A 151 -12.45 -3.85 9.39
CA PHE A 151 -11.54 -3.10 8.56
C PHE A 151 -11.74 -3.52 7.11
N THR A 152 -12.09 -2.57 6.23
CA THR A 152 -12.25 -2.84 4.80
C THR A 152 -11.19 -2.11 4.00
N VAL A 153 -10.75 -2.72 2.89
CA VAL A 153 -9.77 -2.13 1.97
C VAL A 153 -10.29 -2.24 0.54
N ARG A 154 -10.74 -1.12 -0.03
CA ARG A 154 -11.12 -1.01 -1.44
C ARG A 154 -9.90 -0.58 -2.25
N THR A 155 -9.39 -1.46 -3.12
CA THR A 155 -8.16 -1.20 -3.89
C THR A 155 -8.46 -0.67 -5.30
N HIS A 156 -7.99 0.56 -5.53
CA HIS A 156 -7.73 1.31 -6.76
C HIS A 156 -6.44 0.87 -7.47
N VAL A 157 -6.44 0.58 -8.78
CA VAL A 157 -5.19 0.53 -9.57
C VAL A 157 -5.42 1.21 -10.91
N ASP A 158 -4.65 2.27 -11.16
CA ASP A 158 -4.75 3.08 -12.37
C ASP A 158 -3.37 3.34 -12.97
N PRO A 159 -3.22 3.33 -14.31
CA PRO A 159 -1.93 3.68 -14.92
C PRO A 159 -1.60 5.14 -14.63
N LEU A 160 -0.32 5.46 -14.46
CA LEU A 160 0.11 6.84 -14.17
C LEU A 160 -0.26 7.81 -15.30
N SER A 161 -0.43 7.33 -16.54
CA SER A 161 -0.92 8.14 -17.66
C SER A 161 -2.25 8.84 -17.39
N LYS A 162 -3.12 8.30 -16.53
CA LYS A 162 -4.35 8.98 -16.12
C LYS A 162 -4.10 10.30 -15.40
N LEU A 163 -2.93 10.51 -14.82
CA LEU A 163 -2.57 11.77 -14.17
C LEU A 163 -2.38 12.93 -15.16
N GLN A 164 -2.23 12.67 -16.47
CA GLN A 164 -2.13 13.71 -17.50
C GLN A 164 -3.34 14.66 -17.50
N GLY A 165 -4.53 14.14 -17.18
CA GLY A 165 -5.74 14.96 -17.00
C GLY A 165 -5.92 15.55 -15.60
N LEU A 166 -4.96 15.35 -14.68
CA LEU A 166 -5.06 15.67 -13.25
C LEU A 166 -3.76 16.31 -12.72
N PRO A 167 -3.34 17.48 -13.22
CA PRO A 167 -2.05 18.08 -12.87
C PRO A 167 -1.86 18.39 -11.39
N ARG A 168 -2.93 18.76 -10.68
CA ARG A 168 -2.89 18.93 -9.22
C ARG A 168 -2.60 17.61 -8.49
N ALA A 169 -3.17 16.51 -8.95
CA ALA A 169 -2.90 15.20 -8.36
C ALA A 169 -1.47 14.74 -8.65
N ALA A 170 -0.95 15.02 -9.86
CA ALA A 170 0.45 14.78 -10.19
C ALA A 170 1.40 15.57 -9.27
N ALA A 171 1.08 16.82 -8.97
CA ALA A 171 1.84 17.65 -8.03
C ALA A 171 1.84 17.11 -6.61
N LEU A 172 0.67 16.78 -6.07
CA LEU A 172 0.56 16.19 -4.74
C LEU A 172 1.31 14.87 -4.65
N LEU A 173 1.27 14.03 -5.69
CA LEU A 173 2.05 12.79 -5.71
C LEU A 173 3.55 13.07 -5.71
N ALA A 174 4.04 14.02 -6.52
CA ALA A 174 5.45 14.40 -6.55
C ALA A 174 5.94 14.89 -5.19
N ASP A 175 5.16 15.72 -4.49
CA ASP A 175 5.53 16.21 -3.15
C ASP A 175 5.55 15.08 -2.12
N ASN A 176 4.56 14.18 -2.16
CA ASN A 176 4.53 13.00 -1.31
C ASN A 176 5.73 12.07 -1.56
N LEU A 177 6.16 11.93 -2.83
CA LEU A 177 7.35 11.14 -3.19
C LEU A 177 8.63 11.78 -2.65
N ARG A 178 8.78 13.11 -2.76
CA ARG A 178 9.92 13.84 -2.19
C ARG A 178 9.97 13.69 -0.68
N LEU A 179 8.84 13.88 0.00
CA LEU A 179 8.75 13.69 1.46
C LEU A 179 9.06 12.24 1.86
N ALA A 180 8.46 11.26 1.18
CA ALA A 180 8.70 9.84 1.44
C ALA A 180 10.14 9.40 1.12
N SER A 181 10.87 10.15 0.29
CA SER A 181 12.27 9.88 -0.02
C SER A 181 13.25 10.36 1.06
N GLN A 182 12.84 11.36 1.85
CA GLN A 182 13.63 11.94 2.94
C GLN A 182 13.48 11.15 4.25
N ILE A 183 12.36 10.47 4.42
CA ILE A 183 12.06 9.59 5.55
C ILE A 183 12.39 8.15 5.11
N ASP A 184 12.79 7.22 5.99
CA ASP A 184 13.14 5.82 5.61
C ASP A 184 11.91 4.98 5.13
N PHE A 185 10.85 5.66 4.66
CA PHE A 185 9.61 5.09 4.14
C PHE A 185 9.73 4.54 2.70
N ARG A 186 10.89 4.72 2.06
CA ARG A 186 11.13 4.41 0.64
C ARG A 186 10.83 2.95 0.30
N LYS A 187 11.30 2.03 1.16
CA LYS A 187 11.12 0.58 0.99
C LYS A 187 9.66 0.14 1.10
N TYR A 188 8.85 0.87 1.87
CA TYR A 188 7.44 0.55 2.09
C TYR A 188 6.57 0.94 0.88
N LYS A 189 6.89 2.03 0.19
CA LYS A 189 6.12 2.54 -0.97
C LYS A 189 6.62 2.02 -2.33
N GLY A 190 7.71 1.26 -2.36
CA GLY A 190 8.31 0.74 -3.60
C GLY A 190 9.09 1.79 -4.39
N ILE A 191 9.73 2.74 -3.69
CA ILE A 191 10.54 3.84 -4.26
C ILE A 191 11.97 3.82 -3.74
N ASP A 192 12.48 2.64 -3.39
CA ASP A 192 13.80 2.44 -2.80
C ASP A 192 14.95 2.64 -3.79
N ASP A 193 14.72 2.45 -5.09
CA ASP A 193 15.73 2.73 -6.11
C ASP A 193 15.69 4.19 -6.60
N PRO A 194 16.80 4.94 -6.51
CA PRO A 194 16.85 6.35 -6.90
C PRO A 194 16.64 6.58 -8.41
N ARG A 195 16.92 5.59 -9.26
CA ARG A 195 16.68 5.68 -10.72
C ARG A 195 15.19 5.69 -11.01
N ILE A 196 14.44 4.80 -10.36
CA ILE A 196 12.97 4.74 -10.48
C ILE A 196 12.35 6.04 -9.94
N LEU A 197 12.79 6.50 -8.76
CA LEU A 197 12.30 7.75 -8.17
C LEU A 197 12.55 8.95 -9.09
N ARG A 198 13.75 9.06 -9.67
CA ARG A 198 14.09 10.14 -10.60
C ARG A 198 13.19 10.12 -11.84
N LEU A 199 13.07 8.98 -12.52
CA LEU A 199 12.24 8.84 -13.73
C LEU A 199 10.76 9.17 -13.44
N LEU A 200 10.28 8.79 -12.26
CA LEU A 200 8.92 9.11 -11.83
C LEU A 200 8.73 10.61 -11.58
N LEU A 201 9.66 11.26 -10.88
CA LEU A 201 9.59 12.70 -10.62
C LEU A 201 9.70 13.52 -11.91
N GLU A 202 10.58 13.12 -12.84
CA GLU A 202 10.71 13.73 -14.17
C GLU A 202 9.38 13.64 -14.92
N TYR A 203 8.76 12.47 -14.97
CA TYR A 203 7.45 12.28 -15.60
C TYR A 203 6.33 13.13 -14.96
N LEU A 204 6.27 13.20 -13.63
CA LEU A 204 5.25 14.02 -12.95
C LEU A 204 5.46 15.51 -13.20
N GLN A 205 6.70 15.96 -13.40
CA GLN A 205 7.02 17.34 -13.75
C GLN A 205 6.56 17.70 -15.16
N THR A 206 6.65 16.79 -16.14
CA THR A 206 6.17 17.10 -17.51
C THR A 206 4.66 17.38 -17.52
N ILE A 207 3.87 16.62 -16.75
CA ILE A 207 2.42 16.83 -16.61
C ILE A 207 2.11 18.24 -16.06
N GLN A 208 2.94 18.73 -15.14
CA GLN A 208 2.76 20.06 -14.55
C GLN A 208 3.09 21.17 -15.55
N ALA A 209 4.17 20.98 -16.33
CA ALA A 209 4.59 21.94 -17.34
C ALA A 209 3.56 22.08 -18.47
N ASP A 210 2.92 20.99 -18.88
CA ASP A 210 1.88 20.98 -19.92
C ASP A 210 0.57 21.67 -19.49
N SER A 211 0.42 21.98 -18.20
CA SER A 211 -0.77 22.58 -17.61
C SER A 211 -0.61 24.06 -17.21
N ALA A 212 0.59 24.62 -17.45
CA ALA A 212 0.94 26.02 -17.17
C ALA A 212 0.81 26.88 -18.44
#